data_AF-A0A966Z7D9-F1
#
_entry.id   AF-A0A966Z7D9-F1
#
_cell.length_a   1.000
_cell.length_b   1.000
_cell.length_c   1.000
_cell.angle_alpha   90.00
_cell.angle_beta   90.00
_cell.angle_gamma   90.00
#
_symmetry.space_group_name_H-M   'P 1'
#
loop_
_entity.id
_entity.type
_entity.pdbx_description
1 polymer ?
#
loop_
_entity_poly.entity_id
_entity_poly.type
_entity_poly.pdbx_seq_one_letter_code
_entity_poly.pdbx_strand_id
1 'polypeptide(L)'
;LTLALSGLAWSAKEKSPQTATDPSAATPTKKVSAAPASEAEKLYQRYVRLHGKMVLAIACVQNPKCIEPEDEVYKYSSALVRITDRLDDLVKQKDLDASYYRGLIAYERGRYYVGRAMLITDPDFILSATVFRRHSLDQFRIAEKNLTINAALKNPDACKYLGDIADKGYLGLKNKDKATDYYYCAAMAYLDQGKKNAAADMYNAMKNTALHNDPRTIEIYARLHNDPVATNWRKSSSQTTQVDLEQSKINRQ
;
A
#
# COMPACT_ATOMS: atom_id res chain seq x y z
N LEU A 1 9.88 34.60 6.03
CA LEU A 1 10.13 33.33 5.30
C LEU A 1 8.80 32.81 4.77
N THR A 2 8.72 32.49 3.47
CA THR A 2 7.55 31.88 2.83
C THR A 2 7.71 30.36 2.79
N LEU A 3 7.03 29.65 3.69
CA LEU A 3 7.01 28.18 3.70
C LEU A 3 5.99 27.66 2.67
N ALA A 4 6.50 27.21 1.53
CA ALA A 4 5.70 26.54 0.52
C ALA A 4 5.32 25.12 0.99
N LEU A 5 4.05 24.91 1.36
CA LEU A 5 3.47 23.60 1.64
C LEU A 5 3.15 22.84 0.34
N SER A 6 4.16 22.63 -0.51
CA SER A 6 4.05 21.83 -1.73
C SER A 6 4.31 20.36 -1.42
N GLY A 7 3.25 19.58 -1.16
CA GLY A 7 3.43 18.14 -0.96
C GLY A 7 2.25 17.38 -0.35
N LEU A 8 1.05 17.45 -0.96
CA LEU A 8 -0.04 16.47 -0.79
C LEU A 8 -1.15 16.69 -1.84
N ALA A 9 -0.78 16.69 -3.12
CA ALA A 9 -1.75 16.65 -4.21
C ALA A 9 -2.34 15.22 -4.32
N TRP A 10 -3.51 15.00 -3.71
CA TRP A 10 -4.28 13.79 -3.97
C TRP A 10 -4.70 13.76 -5.45
N SER A 11 -4.25 12.75 -6.20
CA SER A 11 -4.73 12.50 -7.56
C SER A 11 -6.16 11.98 -7.53
N ALA A 12 -7.13 12.89 -7.50
CA ALA A 12 -8.47 12.59 -7.94
C ALA A 12 -8.41 12.25 -9.44
N LYS A 13 -8.96 11.09 -9.82
CA LYS A 13 -8.96 10.63 -11.21
C LYS A 13 -9.88 11.52 -12.04
N GLU A 14 -9.32 12.50 -12.73
CA GLU A 14 -10.07 13.38 -13.63
C GLU A 14 -10.77 12.55 -14.71
N LYS A 15 -12.07 12.82 -14.87
CA LYS A 15 -12.91 12.18 -15.87
C LYS A 15 -13.16 13.18 -16.99
N SER A 16 -12.21 13.25 -17.92
CA SER A 16 -12.33 14.12 -19.11
C SER A 16 -13.47 13.61 -20.02
N PRO A 17 -14.29 14.50 -20.62
CA PRO A 17 -15.48 14.10 -21.36
C PRO A 17 -15.18 13.51 -22.74
N GLN A 18 -16.03 12.57 -23.17
CA GLN A 18 -15.96 11.95 -24.50
C GLN A 18 -16.86 12.71 -25.49
N THR A 19 -16.33 13.01 -26.67
CA THR A 19 -17.10 13.45 -27.85
C THR A 19 -17.52 12.24 -28.69
N ALA A 20 -18.73 12.28 -29.26
CA ALA A 20 -19.24 11.30 -30.25
C ALA A 20 -18.52 11.48 -31.61
N THR A 21 -18.55 10.60 -32.62
CA THR A 21 -19.45 9.49 -33.07
C THR A 21 -18.59 8.30 -33.60
N ASP A 22 -19.03 7.19 -34.22
CA ASP A 22 -20.33 6.65 -34.72
C ASP A 22 -20.33 5.08 -34.66
N PRO A 23 -21.33 4.30 -35.16
CA PRO A 23 -21.56 2.91 -34.69
C PRO A 23 -21.17 1.77 -35.66
N SER A 24 -20.83 0.60 -35.11
CA SER A 24 -21.29 -0.72 -35.62
C SER A 24 -20.99 -1.87 -34.62
N ALA A 25 -21.61 -3.03 -34.85
CA ALA A 25 -21.40 -4.33 -34.19
C ALA A 25 -21.69 -4.42 -32.66
N ALA A 26 -22.95 -4.62 -32.32
CA ALA A 26 -23.37 -4.97 -30.96
C ALA A 26 -22.86 -6.36 -30.54
N THR A 27 -21.95 -6.40 -29.57
CA THR A 27 -21.71 -7.58 -28.73
C THR A 27 -22.12 -7.22 -27.30
N PRO A 28 -22.90 -8.04 -26.58
CA PRO A 28 -23.35 -7.70 -25.23
C PRO A 28 -22.19 -7.81 -24.23
N THR A 29 -21.37 -6.77 -24.16
CA THR A 29 -20.45 -6.55 -23.05
C THR A 29 -21.27 -6.43 -21.78
N LYS A 30 -21.33 -7.54 -21.04
CA LYS A 30 -21.95 -7.67 -19.73
C LYS A 30 -21.36 -6.57 -18.85
N LYS A 31 -22.09 -5.45 -18.68
CA LYS A 31 -21.68 -4.36 -17.78
C LYS A 31 -21.44 -5.00 -16.43
N VAL A 32 -20.19 -5.05 -16.00
CA VAL A 32 -19.83 -5.45 -14.64
C VAL A 32 -20.43 -4.36 -13.76
N SER A 33 -21.62 -4.63 -13.22
CA SER A 33 -22.25 -3.80 -12.23
C SER A 33 -21.31 -3.76 -11.04
N ALA A 34 -20.69 -2.59 -10.80
CA ALA A 34 -19.88 -2.39 -9.62
C ALA A 34 -20.71 -2.80 -8.40
N ALA A 35 -20.17 -3.70 -7.57
CA ALA A 35 -20.83 -4.10 -6.34
C ALA A 35 -21.13 -2.86 -5.49
N PRO A 36 -22.25 -2.82 -4.76
CA PRO A 36 -22.55 -1.68 -3.89
C PRO A 36 -21.42 -1.52 -2.87
N ALA A 37 -20.78 -0.34 -2.85
CA ALA A 37 -19.68 -0.03 -1.94
C ALA A 37 -20.01 -0.44 -0.48
N SER A 38 -19.09 -1.13 0.17
CA SER A 38 -19.28 -1.67 1.52
C SER A 38 -19.50 -0.56 2.56
N GLU A 39 -20.02 -0.90 3.73
CA GLU A 39 -20.17 0.10 4.81
C GLU A 39 -18.80 0.69 5.18
N ALA A 40 -17.79 -0.16 5.28
CA ALA A 40 -16.40 0.22 5.52
C ALA A 40 -15.83 1.18 4.45
N GLU A 41 -16.07 0.91 3.16
CA GLU A 41 -15.62 1.82 2.10
C GLU A 41 -16.33 3.19 2.20
N LYS A 42 -17.65 3.22 2.42
CA LYS A 42 -18.40 4.48 2.60
C LYS A 42 -17.91 5.28 3.80
N LEU A 43 -17.55 4.60 4.89
CA LEU A 43 -16.92 5.19 6.07
C LEU A 43 -15.54 5.77 5.74
N TYR A 44 -14.69 5.05 5.00
CA TYR A 44 -13.39 5.53 4.54
C TYR A 44 -13.50 6.74 3.60
N GLN A 45 -14.39 6.71 2.60
CA GLN A 45 -14.65 7.85 1.71
C GLN A 45 -15.19 9.08 2.47
N ARG A 46 -15.91 8.87 3.59
CA ARG A 46 -16.31 9.95 4.51
C ARG A 46 -15.12 10.45 5.34
N TYR A 47 -14.27 9.54 5.83
CA TYR A 47 -13.04 9.86 6.57
C TYR A 47 -12.13 10.77 5.73
N VAL A 48 -11.76 10.37 4.51
CA VAL A 48 -10.87 11.14 3.63
C VAL A 48 -11.39 12.57 3.39
N ARG A 49 -12.70 12.72 3.11
CA ARG A 49 -13.31 14.05 2.90
C ARG A 49 -13.30 14.92 4.15
N LEU A 50 -13.59 14.36 5.32
CA LEU A 50 -13.56 15.11 6.59
C LEU A 50 -12.12 15.42 7.02
N HIS A 51 -11.17 14.53 6.75
CA HIS A 51 -9.75 14.73 7.02
C HIS A 51 -9.18 15.87 6.16
N GLY A 52 -9.54 15.94 4.87
CA GLY A 52 -9.19 17.07 4.01
C GLY A 52 -9.67 18.42 4.59
N LYS A 53 -10.93 18.48 5.06
CA LYS A 53 -11.47 19.68 5.73
C LYS A 53 -10.75 20.02 7.04
N MET A 54 -10.45 19.02 7.86
CA MET A 54 -9.69 19.19 9.10
C MET A 54 -8.29 19.78 8.83
N VAL A 55 -7.60 19.30 7.79
CA VAL A 55 -6.26 19.81 7.40
C VAL A 55 -6.34 21.27 6.96
N LEU A 56 -7.38 21.65 6.19
CA LEU A 56 -7.60 23.05 5.79
C LEU A 56 -7.89 23.94 7.00
N ALA A 57 -8.76 23.52 7.92
CA ALA A 57 -9.06 24.27 9.15
C ALA A 57 -7.81 24.43 10.04
N ILE A 58 -6.99 23.38 10.20
CA ILE A 58 -5.70 23.46 10.92
C ILE A 58 -4.73 24.44 10.26
N ALA A 59 -4.65 24.44 8.92
CA ALA A 59 -3.83 25.38 8.18
C ALA A 59 -4.35 26.84 8.28
N CYS A 60 -5.66 27.03 8.42
CA CYS A 60 -6.25 28.33 8.71
C CYS A 60 -5.86 28.78 10.13
N VAL A 61 -6.10 27.99 11.18
CA VAL A 61 -5.75 28.35 12.58
C VAL A 61 -4.26 28.67 12.75
N GLN A 62 -3.36 28.06 11.97
CA GLN A 62 -1.92 28.39 11.96
C GLN A 62 -1.57 29.72 11.28
N ASN A 63 -2.51 30.36 10.57
CA ASN A 63 -2.34 31.62 9.87
C ASN A 63 -2.95 32.78 10.70
N PRO A 64 -2.17 33.80 11.11
CA PRO A 64 -2.67 34.90 11.93
C PRO A 64 -3.73 35.80 11.25
N LYS A 65 -4.04 35.57 9.96
CA LYS A 65 -5.11 36.25 9.21
C LYS A 65 -6.39 35.41 9.07
N CYS A 66 -6.46 34.23 9.69
CA CYS A 66 -7.63 33.37 9.63
C CYS A 66 -8.81 33.98 10.41
N ILE A 67 -10.01 33.81 9.86
CA ILE A 67 -11.28 34.26 10.46
C ILE A 67 -12.13 33.05 10.91
N GLU A 68 -11.78 31.83 10.48
CA GLU A 68 -12.48 30.60 10.87
C GLU A 68 -12.23 30.25 12.35
N PRO A 69 -13.26 29.78 13.09
CA PRO A 69 -13.11 29.41 14.49
C PRO A 69 -12.40 28.07 14.66
N GLU A 70 -11.63 27.93 15.76
CA GLU A 70 -10.97 26.67 16.14
C GLU A 70 -11.97 25.49 16.29
N ASP A 71 -13.25 25.79 16.55
CA ASP A 71 -14.37 24.86 16.59
C ASP A 71 -14.49 23.99 15.33
N GLU A 72 -14.13 24.50 14.14
CA GLU A 72 -14.12 23.72 12.90
C GLU A 72 -13.14 22.53 13.02
N VAL A 73 -11.95 22.75 13.58
CA VAL A 73 -10.94 21.70 13.80
C VAL A 73 -11.49 20.63 14.75
N TYR A 74 -12.12 21.03 15.87
CA TYR A 74 -12.70 20.10 16.83
C TYR A 74 -13.89 19.31 16.25
N LYS A 75 -14.76 19.97 15.49
CA LYS A 75 -15.92 19.39 14.79
C LYS A 75 -15.50 18.31 13.78
N TYR A 76 -14.46 18.56 12.97
CA TYR A 76 -13.95 17.52 12.06
C TYR A 76 -13.19 16.43 12.82
N SER A 77 -12.36 16.77 13.81
CA SER A 77 -11.61 15.79 14.61
C SER A 77 -12.52 14.79 15.33
N SER A 78 -13.56 15.27 16.02
CA SER A 78 -14.54 14.41 16.71
C SER A 78 -15.36 13.54 15.74
N ALA A 79 -15.68 14.05 14.54
CA ALA A 79 -16.33 13.25 13.50
C ALA A 79 -15.43 12.15 12.93
N LEU A 80 -14.12 12.40 12.80
CA LEU A 80 -13.14 11.39 12.36
C LEU A 80 -12.96 10.28 13.39
N VAL A 81 -12.92 10.61 14.69
CA VAL A 81 -12.87 9.63 15.79
C VAL A 81 -14.07 8.67 15.71
N ARG A 82 -15.30 9.20 15.60
CA ARG A 82 -16.51 8.37 15.45
C ARG A 82 -16.48 7.43 14.25
N ILE A 83 -15.81 7.82 13.16
CA ILE A 83 -15.64 6.97 11.98
C ILE A 83 -14.62 5.86 12.27
N THR A 84 -13.50 6.16 12.93
CA THR A 84 -12.53 5.12 13.32
C THR A 84 -13.10 4.16 14.35
N ASP A 85 -13.93 4.62 15.29
CA ASP A 85 -14.60 3.78 16.28
C ASP A 85 -15.58 2.81 15.58
N ARG A 86 -16.38 3.31 14.62
CA ARG A 86 -17.29 2.46 13.83
C ARG A 86 -16.54 1.44 12.98
N LEU A 87 -15.38 1.80 12.41
CA LEU A 87 -14.52 0.85 11.71
C LEU A 87 -13.94 -0.19 12.69
N ASP A 88 -13.52 0.20 13.89
CA ASP A 88 -13.05 -0.74 14.92
C ASP A 88 -14.16 -1.70 15.39
N ASP A 89 -15.43 -1.28 15.40
CA ASP A 89 -16.58 -2.17 15.66
C ASP A 89 -16.83 -3.18 14.52
N LEU A 90 -16.74 -2.74 13.26
CA LEU A 90 -16.84 -3.64 12.10
C LEU A 90 -15.66 -4.65 12.07
N VAL A 91 -14.45 -4.22 12.47
CA VAL A 91 -13.29 -5.12 12.64
C VAL A 91 -13.56 -6.20 13.69
N LYS A 92 -14.22 -5.88 14.82
CA LYS A 92 -14.64 -6.89 15.81
C LYS A 92 -15.64 -7.90 15.23
N GLN A 93 -16.46 -7.47 14.26
CA GLN A 93 -17.38 -8.32 13.51
C GLN A 93 -16.71 -9.13 12.38
N LYS A 94 -15.37 -9.05 12.27
CA LYS A 94 -14.53 -9.71 11.25
C LYS A 94 -14.76 -9.23 9.81
N ASP A 95 -15.22 -7.99 9.64
CA ASP A 95 -15.27 -7.34 8.33
C ASP A 95 -13.84 -7.08 7.80
N LEU A 96 -13.53 -7.67 6.64
CA LEU A 96 -12.21 -7.61 6.00
C LEU A 96 -11.92 -6.23 5.41
N ASP A 97 -12.92 -5.57 4.82
CA ASP A 97 -12.81 -4.22 4.26
C ASP A 97 -12.60 -3.23 5.40
N ALA A 98 -13.36 -3.37 6.50
CA ALA A 98 -13.19 -2.55 7.69
C ALA A 98 -11.76 -2.66 8.24
N SER A 99 -11.21 -3.88 8.28
CA SER A 99 -9.82 -4.07 8.70
C SER A 99 -8.84 -3.43 7.72
N TYR A 100 -9.03 -3.59 6.41
CA TYR A 100 -8.19 -2.93 5.40
C TYR A 100 -8.18 -1.41 5.57
N TYR A 101 -9.35 -0.77 5.58
CA TYR A 101 -9.45 0.69 5.70
C TYR A 101 -9.00 1.21 7.07
N ARG A 102 -9.27 0.48 8.15
CA ARG A 102 -8.78 0.83 9.49
C ARG A 102 -7.26 0.78 9.59
N GLY A 103 -6.66 -0.21 8.95
CA GLY A 103 -5.22 -0.36 8.82
C GLY A 103 -4.57 0.72 7.94
N LEU A 104 -5.19 1.06 6.82
CA LEU A 104 -4.75 2.13 5.91
C LEU A 104 -4.77 3.50 6.60
N ILE A 105 -5.86 3.87 7.27
CA ILE A 105 -5.95 5.11 8.06
C ILE A 105 -4.82 5.16 9.11
N ALA A 106 -4.55 4.04 9.78
CA ALA A 106 -3.49 3.97 10.79
C ALA A 106 -2.10 4.11 10.17
N TYR A 107 -1.82 3.49 9.02
CA TYR A 107 -0.56 3.64 8.29
C TYR A 107 -0.32 5.10 7.86
N GLU A 108 -1.33 5.77 7.31
CA GLU A 108 -1.24 7.17 6.89
C GLU A 108 -1.01 8.12 8.08
N ARG A 109 -1.74 7.93 9.19
CA ARG A 109 -1.53 8.71 10.43
C ARG A 109 -0.15 8.44 11.03
N GLY A 110 0.33 7.21 11.00
CA GLY A 110 1.69 6.85 11.41
C GLY A 110 2.74 7.64 10.63
N ARG A 111 2.64 7.65 9.30
CA ARG A 111 3.51 8.43 8.42
C ARG A 111 3.44 9.93 8.66
N TYR A 112 2.24 10.49 8.88
CA TYR A 112 2.06 11.90 9.22
C TYR A 112 2.83 12.26 10.51
N TYR A 113 2.70 11.46 11.57
CA TYR A 113 3.40 11.69 12.82
C TYR A 113 4.93 11.52 12.69
N VAL A 114 5.43 10.56 11.89
CA VAL A 114 6.86 10.49 11.55
C VAL A 114 7.34 11.77 10.86
N GLY A 115 6.60 12.26 9.86
CA GLY A 115 6.93 13.51 9.17
C GLY A 115 6.97 14.71 10.12
N ARG A 116 5.98 14.85 11.01
CA ARG A 116 5.97 15.89 12.05
C ARG A 116 7.17 15.78 13.00
N ALA A 117 7.56 14.57 13.40
CA ALA A 117 8.73 14.34 14.26
C ALA A 117 10.08 14.59 13.57
N MET A 118 10.15 14.52 12.23
CA MET A 118 11.35 14.81 11.45
C MET A 118 11.55 16.32 11.23
N LEU A 119 10.47 17.11 11.19
CA LEU A 119 10.53 18.57 11.04
C LEU A 119 10.95 19.30 12.32
N ILE A 120 10.83 18.66 13.48
CA ILE A 120 11.26 19.23 14.77
C ILE A 120 12.73 18.86 14.98
N THR A 121 13.61 19.78 14.58
CA THR A 121 15.07 19.65 14.69
C THR A 121 15.67 20.42 15.87
N ASP A 122 14.93 21.40 16.40
CA ASP A 122 15.35 22.25 17.50
C ASP A 122 15.40 21.46 18.83
N PRO A 123 16.55 21.47 19.55
CA PRO A 123 16.70 20.80 20.84
C PRO A 123 15.64 21.16 21.88
N ASP A 124 15.18 22.42 21.92
CA ASP A 124 14.25 22.90 22.94
C ASP A 124 12.85 22.26 22.79
N PHE A 125 12.54 21.78 21.57
CA PHE A 125 11.26 21.14 21.24
C PHE A 125 11.38 19.61 21.07
N ILE A 126 12.51 19.00 21.44
CA ILE A 126 12.77 17.56 21.24
C ILE A 126 11.75 16.64 21.93
N LEU A 127 11.13 17.09 23.02
CA LEU A 127 10.04 16.39 23.71
C LEU A 127 8.79 16.28 22.82
N SER A 128 8.44 17.34 22.07
CA SER A 128 7.33 17.32 21.11
C SER A 128 7.60 16.33 19.97
N ALA A 129 8.84 16.26 19.47
CA ALA A 129 9.23 15.24 18.49
C ALA A 129 9.06 13.81 19.04
N THR A 130 9.35 13.60 20.32
CA THR A 130 9.21 12.31 21.01
C THR A 130 7.74 11.90 21.17
N VAL A 131 6.84 12.83 21.46
CA VAL A 131 5.38 12.59 21.49
C VAL A 131 4.88 12.13 20.10
N PHE A 132 5.30 12.80 19.02
CA PHE A 132 4.94 12.37 17.67
C PHE A 132 5.51 10.99 17.31
N ARG A 133 6.76 10.67 17.68
CA ARG A 133 7.33 9.32 17.48
C ARG A 133 6.51 8.25 18.20
N ARG A 134 6.09 8.49 19.46
CA ARG A 134 5.23 7.56 20.21
C ARG A 134 3.88 7.35 19.51
N HIS A 135 3.20 8.42 19.12
CA HIS A 135 1.95 8.30 18.37
C HIS A 135 2.13 7.58 17.03
N SER A 136 3.25 7.78 16.32
CA SER A 136 3.52 7.02 15.10
C SER A 136 3.63 5.51 15.34
N LEU A 137 4.35 5.10 16.39
CA LEU A 137 4.52 3.69 16.76
C LEU A 137 3.16 3.05 17.06
N ASP A 138 2.31 3.73 17.83
CA ASP A 138 0.98 3.21 18.18
C ASP A 138 0.06 3.11 16.95
N GLN A 139 0.13 4.07 16.02
CA GLN A 139 -0.59 3.96 14.75
C GLN A 139 -0.05 2.82 13.87
N PHE A 140 1.26 2.64 13.75
CA PHE A 140 1.83 1.54 12.96
C PHE A 140 1.53 0.16 13.55
N ARG A 141 1.39 0.02 14.88
CA ARG A 141 0.91 -1.24 15.51
C ARG A 141 -0.51 -1.57 15.11
N ILE A 142 -1.39 -0.56 15.07
CA ILE A 142 -2.78 -0.71 14.60
C ILE A 142 -2.81 -1.04 13.10
N ALA A 143 -1.92 -0.43 12.31
CA ALA A 143 -1.78 -0.73 10.89
C ALA A 143 -1.34 -2.19 10.67
N GLU A 144 -0.26 -2.63 11.33
CA GLU A 144 0.24 -4.01 11.20
C GLU A 144 -0.82 -5.04 11.59
N LYS A 145 -1.47 -4.87 12.75
CA LYS A 145 -2.52 -5.76 13.24
C LYS A 145 -3.65 -5.98 12.22
N ASN A 146 -4.10 -4.92 11.57
CA ASN A 146 -5.24 -4.96 10.65
C ASN A 146 -4.83 -5.39 9.22
N LEU A 147 -3.75 -4.82 8.69
CA LEU A 147 -3.31 -5.10 7.33
C LEU A 147 -2.80 -6.55 7.17
N THR A 148 -2.28 -7.17 8.23
CA THR A 148 -1.81 -8.58 8.19
C THR A 148 -2.93 -9.55 7.78
N ILE A 149 -4.18 -9.29 8.19
CA ILE A 149 -5.34 -10.12 7.81
C ILE A 149 -5.55 -10.07 6.29
N ASN A 150 -5.48 -8.87 5.71
CA ASN A 150 -5.66 -8.65 4.28
C ASN A 150 -4.44 -9.13 3.45
N ALA A 151 -3.23 -8.98 3.99
CA ALA A 151 -2.01 -9.48 3.38
C ALA A 151 -1.98 -11.02 3.31
N ALA A 152 -2.51 -11.72 4.32
CA ALA A 152 -2.69 -13.18 4.27
C ALA A 152 -3.63 -13.64 3.14
N LEU A 153 -4.57 -12.79 2.73
CA LEU A 153 -5.45 -12.98 1.57
C LEU A 153 -4.82 -12.49 0.25
N LYS A 154 -3.51 -12.20 0.23
CA LYS A 154 -2.75 -11.68 -0.91
C LYS A 154 -3.29 -10.34 -1.46
N ASN A 155 -3.91 -9.51 -0.63
CA ASN A 155 -4.22 -8.13 -1.02
C ASN A 155 -2.89 -7.37 -1.27
N PRO A 156 -2.63 -6.87 -2.49
CA PRO A 156 -1.32 -6.34 -2.84
C PRO A 156 -1.01 -5.03 -2.12
N ASP A 157 -2.01 -4.17 -1.91
CA ASP A 157 -1.83 -2.89 -1.24
C ASP A 157 -1.55 -3.10 0.25
N ALA A 158 -2.27 -4.03 0.90
CA ALA A 158 -1.99 -4.43 2.28
C ALA A 158 -0.58 -5.02 2.45
N CYS A 159 -0.16 -5.91 1.55
CA CYS A 159 1.20 -6.43 1.53
C CYS A 159 2.24 -5.29 1.35
N LYS A 160 2.04 -4.38 0.39
CA LYS A 160 2.91 -3.21 0.17
C LYS A 160 3.10 -2.36 1.43
N TYR A 161 2.01 -2.02 2.13
CA TYR A 161 2.06 -1.20 3.33
C TYR A 161 2.78 -1.88 4.51
N LEU A 162 2.66 -3.21 4.64
CA LEU A 162 3.42 -3.97 5.63
C LEU A 162 4.92 -4.05 5.28
N GLY A 163 5.24 -4.19 3.99
CA GLY A 163 6.61 -4.10 3.48
C GLY A 163 7.26 -2.76 3.84
N ASP A 164 6.54 -1.66 3.61
CA ASP A 164 6.95 -0.31 4.00
C ASP A 164 7.21 -0.16 5.51
N ILE A 165 6.37 -0.74 6.36
CA ILE A 165 6.54 -0.71 7.82
C ILE A 165 7.84 -1.43 8.22
N ALA A 166 8.12 -2.58 7.63
CA ALA A 166 9.29 -3.41 7.93
C ALA A 166 10.60 -2.82 7.37
N ASP A 167 10.59 -2.32 6.12
CA ASP A 167 11.76 -1.73 5.45
C ASP A 167 12.22 -0.43 6.12
N LYS A 168 11.26 0.42 6.49
CA LYS A 168 11.54 1.73 7.09
C LYS A 168 11.84 1.65 8.59
N GLY A 169 11.60 0.50 9.23
CA GLY A 169 11.81 0.30 10.67
C GLY A 169 10.76 1.05 11.52
N TYR A 170 9.54 1.21 11.01
CA TYR A 170 8.50 1.98 11.69
C TYR A 170 8.01 1.35 12.99
N LEU A 171 8.33 0.08 13.25
CA LEU A 171 8.03 -0.65 14.49
C LEU A 171 9.28 -1.10 15.26
N GLY A 172 10.45 -0.53 14.98
CA GLY A 172 11.71 -0.85 15.65
C GLY A 172 12.88 -0.92 14.69
N LEU A 173 13.65 -2.01 14.74
CA LEU A 173 14.73 -2.22 13.77
C LEU A 173 14.16 -2.56 12.40
N LYS A 174 14.84 -2.09 11.35
CA LYS A 174 14.53 -2.45 9.96
C LYS A 174 14.65 -3.95 9.77
N ASN A 175 13.63 -4.59 9.21
CA ASN A 175 13.65 -6.02 8.90
C ASN A 175 13.54 -6.20 7.38
N LYS A 176 14.70 -6.31 6.73
CA LYS A 176 14.82 -6.42 5.27
C LYS A 176 14.18 -7.68 4.72
N ASP A 177 14.27 -8.81 5.43
CA ASP A 177 13.72 -10.09 4.97
C ASP A 177 12.19 -10.07 5.01
N LYS A 178 11.60 -9.65 6.15
CA LYS A 178 10.15 -9.46 6.32
C LYS A 178 9.60 -8.42 5.32
N ALA A 179 10.35 -7.35 5.06
CA ALA A 179 9.97 -6.38 4.03
C ALA A 179 9.97 -6.99 2.62
N THR A 180 10.98 -7.80 2.30
CA THR A 180 11.11 -8.47 1.01
C THR A 180 10.00 -9.51 0.80
N ASP A 181 9.58 -10.25 1.83
CA ASP A 181 8.42 -11.15 1.75
C ASP A 181 7.12 -10.39 1.42
N TYR A 182 6.89 -9.26 2.07
CA TYR A 182 5.70 -8.45 1.82
C TYR A 182 5.72 -7.74 0.46
N TYR A 183 6.86 -7.20 0.03
CA TYR A 183 6.99 -6.67 -1.32
C TYR A 183 6.86 -7.76 -2.39
N TYR A 184 7.33 -8.99 -2.11
CA TYR A 184 7.13 -10.14 -3.00
C TYR A 184 5.65 -10.51 -3.12
N CYS A 185 4.92 -10.61 -1.99
CA CYS A 185 3.46 -10.77 -1.98
C CYS A 185 2.77 -9.71 -2.85
N ALA A 186 3.12 -8.43 -2.66
CA ALA A 186 2.51 -7.32 -3.38
C ALA A 186 2.82 -7.37 -4.89
N ALA A 187 4.07 -7.60 -5.27
CA ALA A 187 4.50 -7.69 -6.66
C ALA A 187 3.76 -8.81 -7.41
N MET A 188 3.67 -10.00 -6.82
CA MET A 188 3.01 -11.16 -7.39
C MET A 188 1.50 -10.91 -7.58
N ALA A 189 0.83 -10.39 -6.56
CA ALA A 189 -0.59 -10.05 -6.64
C ALA A 189 -0.87 -8.88 -7.61
N TYR A 190 0.05 -7.93 -7.81
CA TYR A 190 -0.06 -6.92 -8.88
C TYR A 190 0.15 -7.52 -10.28
N LEU A 191 1.09 -8.47 -10.45
CA LEU A 191 1.29 -9.19 -11.71
C LEU A 191 0.07 -10.01 -12.11
N ASP A 192 -0.51 -10.76 -11.17
CA ASP A 192 -1.73 -11.55 -11.37
C ASP A 192 -2.94 -10.65 -11.73
N GLN A 193 -2.92 -9.38 -11.32
CA GLN A 193 -3.91 -8.35 -11.68
C GLN A 193 -3.56 -7.58 -12.98
N GLY A 194 -2.49 -7.94 -13.70
CA GLY A 194 -2.02 -7.25 -14.90
C GLY A 194 -1.40 -5.87 -14.66
N LYS A 195 -1.20 -5.45 -13.41
CA LYS A 195 -0.67 -4.13 -13.02
C LYS A 195 0.85 -4.10 -13.08
N LYS A 196 1.44 -4.33 -14.26
CA LYS A 196 2.90 -4.44 -14.48
C LYS A 196 3.70 -3.28 -13.86
N ASN A 197 3.21 -2.03 -13.93
CA ASN A 197 3.89 -0.87 -13.32
C ASN A 197 3.97 -0.96 -11.77
N ALA A 198 2.87 -1.32 -11.10
CA ALA A 198 2.86 -1.44 -9.63
C ALA A 198 3.72 -2.61 -9.16
N ALA A 199 3.81 -3.69 -9.95
CA ALA A 199 4.75 -4.78 -9.71
C ALA A 199 6.22 -4.34 -9.92
N ALA A 200 6.50 -3.48 -10.91
CA ALA A 200 7.83 -2.90 -11.11
C ALA A 200 8.27 -1.98 -9.96
N ASP A 201 7.35 -1.22 -9.36
CA ASP A 201 7.62 -0.44 -8.15
C ASP A 201 8.04 -1.36 -6.98
N MET A 202 7.36 -2.50 -6.80
CA MET A 202 7.70 -3.47 -5.76
C MET A 202 9.01 -4.21 -6.05
N TYR A 203 9.30 -4.52 -7.32
CA TYR A 203 10.62 -5.02 -7.74
C TYR A 203 11.75 -4.04 -7.38
N ASN A 204 11.56 -2.75 -7.64
CA ASN A 204 12.54 -1.72 -7.29
C ASN A 204 12.69 -1.57 -5.77
N ALA A 205 11.62 -1.68 -4.99
CA ALA A 205 11.68 -1.73 -3.53
C ALA A 205 12.52 -2.94 -3.05
N MET A 206 12.22 -4.15 -3.54
CA MET A 206 12.98 -5.35 -3.22
C MET A 206 14.45 -5.26 -3.62
N LYS A 207 14.77 -4.71 -4.80
CA LYS A 207 16.15 -4.51 -5.26
C LYS A 207 16.98 -3.61 -4.32
N ASN A 208 16.33 -2.66 -3.64
CA ASN A 208 16.95 -1.73 -2.70
C ASN A 208 16.98 -2.27 -1.26
N THR A 209 16.00 -3.09 -0.88
CA THR A 209 15.85 -3.64 0.48
C THR A 209 16.58 -4.98 0.67
N ALA A 210 16.41 -5.93 -0.27
CA ALA A 210 16.89 -7.30 -0.20
C ALA A 210 18.39 -7.45 -0.52
N LEU A 211 18.89 -8.68 -0.42
CA LEU A 211 20.18 -9.06 -1.00
C LEU A 211 20.07 -9.06 -2.54
N HIS A 212 21.11 -8.61 -3.25
CA HIS A 212 21.07 -8.44 -4.71
C HIS A 212 20.77 -9.72 -5.50
N ASN A 213 21.03 -10.90 -4.91
CA ASN A 213 20.80 -12.21 -5.53
C ASN A 213 19.58 -12.96 -4.94
N ASP A 214 18.65 -12.24 -4.29
CA ASP A 214 17.45 -12.86 -3.71
C ASP A 214 16.59 -13.55 -4.79
N PRO A 215 16.27 -14.85 -4.66
CA PRO A 215 15.46 -15.58 -5.64
C PRO A 215 14.10 -14.92 -5.93
N ARG A 216 13.47 -14.28 -4.94
CA ARG A 216 12.17 -13.61 -5.06
C ARG A 216 12.26 -12.41 -6.02
N THR A 217 13.36 -11.64 -5.92
CA THR A 217 13.66 -10.51 -6.79
C THR A 217 13.91 -10.95 -8.24
N ILE A 218 14.59 -12.09 -8.42
CA ILE A 218 14.86 -12.68 -9.74
C ILE A 218 13.56 -13.20 -10.39
N GLU A 219 12.67 -13.85 -9.63
CA GLU A 219 11.38 -14.32 -10.18
C GLU A 219 10.50 -13.16 -10.67
N ILE A 220 10.36 -12.08 -9.88
CA ILE A 220 9.57 -10.92 -10.29
C ILE A 220 10.19 -10.25 -11.53
N TYR A 221 11.52 -10.13 -11.59
CA TYR A 221 12.20 -9.61 -12.79
C TYR A 221 11.82 -10.44 -14.03
N ALA A 222 11.88 -11.77 -13.91
CA ALA A 222 11.53 -12.67 -14.99
C ALA A 222 10.05 -12.54 -15.41
N ARG A 223 9.10 -12.42 -14.47
CA ARG A 223 7.66 -12.22 -14.77
C ARG A 223 7.32 -10.82 -15.30
N LEU A 224 8.13 -9.80 -15.01
CA LEU A 224 7.94 -8.44 -15.55
C LEU A 224 8.39 -8.35 -17.02
N HIS A 225 9.50 -9.00 -17.37
CA HIS A 225 10.16 -8.86 -18.67
C HIS A 225 9.80 -9.97 -19.67
N ASN A 226 9.24 -11.08 -19.20
CA ASN A 226 8.68 -12.12 -20.05
C ASN A 226 7.17 -12.21 -19.81
N ASP A 227 6.37 -12.17 -20.88
CA ASP A 227 5.06 -12.85 -20.86
C ASP A 227 5.31 -14.36 -20.59
N PRO A 228 4.37 -15.05 -19.89
CA PRO A 228 4.68 -16.08 -18.89
C PRO A 228 5.81 -17.01 -19.32
N VAL A 229 6.94 -16.89 -18.60
CA VAL A 229 8.24 -17.53 -18.90
C VAL A 229 8.04 -18.93 -19.45
N ALA A 230 8.27 -19.10 -20.75
CA ALA A 230 8.33 -20.41 -21.37
C ALA A 230 9.29 -21.30 -20.57
N THR A 231 8.86 -22.53 -20.31
CA THR A 231 9.32 -23.49 -19.26
C THR A 231 10.77 -23.99 -19.39
N ASN A 232 11.64 -23.24 -20.07
CA ASN A 232 12.90 -23.70 -20.66
C ASN A 232 14.15 -23.02 -20.08
N TRP A 233 14.03 -22.16 -19.05
CA TRP A 233 15.21 -21.61 -18.37
C TRP A 233 15.78 -22.61 -17.35
N ARG A 234 16.81 -23.33 -17.81
CA ARG A 234 17.60 -24.36 -17.10
C ARG A 234 16.88 -25.70 -16.83
N LYS A 235 16.80 -26.53 -17.87
CA LYS A 235 17.35 -27.90 -17.67
C LYS A 235 18.86 -27.75 -17.62
N SER A 236 19.50 -28.21 -16.54
CA SER A 236 20.96 -28.26 -16.49
C SER A 236 21.45 -29.24 -17.54
N SER A 237 22.41 -28.83 -18.37
CA SER A 237 23.08 -29.71 -19.34
C SER A 237 23.86 -30.86 -18.67
N SER A 238 23.95 -30.88 -17.34
CA SER A 238 24.53 -31.96 -16.53
C SER A 238 23.59 -33.16 -16.28
N GLN A 239 22.35 -33.16 -16.78
CA GLN A 239 21.42 -34.32 -16.64
C GLN A 239 21.07 -35.01 -17.96
N THR A 240 21.39 -34.44 -19.12
CA THR A 240 21.12 -35.08 -20.42
C THR A 240 22.04 -36.27 -20.69
N THR A 241 23.28 -36.25 -20.21
CA THR A 241 24.29 -37.28 -20.52
C THR A 241 24.19 -38.58 -19.71
N GLN A 242 23.33 -38.67 -18.69
CA GLN A 242 23.13 -39.92 -17.93
C GLN A 242 21.89 -40.73 -18.39
N VAL A 243 20.86 -40.08 -18.96
CA VAL A 243 19.64 -40.77 -19.40
C VAL A 243 19.86 -41.47 -20.76
N ASP A 244 20.54 -40.80 -21.69
CA ASP A 244 20.79 -41.32 -23.04
C ASP A 244 21.76 -42.52 -23.06
N LEU A 245 22.62 -42.64 -22.03
CA LEU A 245 23.58 -43.74 -21.91
C LEU A 245 22.95 -45.05 -21.39
N GLU A 246 21.96 -44.97 -20.50
CA GLU A 246 21.25 -46.15 -20.00
C GLU A 246 20.23 -46.68 -21.03
N GLN A 247 19.53 -45.79 -21.76
CA GLN A 247 18.61 -46.22 -22.83
C GLN A 247 19.33 -46.89 -24.02
N SER A 248 20.62 -46.58 -24.24
CA SER A 248 21.43 -47.23 -25.30
C SER A 248 21.77 -48.70 -25.02
N LYS A 249 21.72 -49.15 -23.75
CA LYS A 249 22.06 -50.53 -23.35
C LYS A 249 20.87 -51.49 -23.41
N ILE A 250 19.65 -50.98 -23.29
CA ILE A 250 18.43 -51.81 -23.24
C ILE A 250 18.00 -52.29 -24.64
N ASN A 251 18.33 -51.54 -25.70
CA ASN A 251 18.01 -51.89 -27.10
C ASN A 251 19.11 -52.73 -27.82
N ARG A 252 19.95 -53.47 -27.08
CA ARG A 252 20.99 -54.37 -27.62
C ARG A 252 21.11 -55.73 -26.90
N GLN A 253 19.99 -56.26 -26.43
CA GLN A 253 19.82 -57.66 -26.03
C GLN A 253 18.62 -58.26 -26.75
#